data_AF-A0A8T5RYZ3-F1
#
_entry.id   AF-A0A8T5RYZ3-F1
#
_cell.length_a   1.000
_cell.length_b   1.000
_cell.length_c   1.000
_cell.angle_alpha   90.00
_cell.angle_beta   90.00
_cell.angle_gamma   90.00
#
_symmetry.space_group_name_H-M   'P 1'
#
loop_
_entity.id
_entity.type
_entity.pdbx_description
1 polymer ?
#
loop_
_entity_poly.entity_id
_entity_poly.type
_entity_poly.pdbx_seq_one_letter_code
_entity_poly.pdbx_strand_id
1 'polypeptide(L)' 'MEGVNIWENANWTVQARNIVKAVSKFPEGTKIILVLRHSHRNNPTESESIHELKLTPQGHQIAKIFGQELPISRAIRL' A
#
# COMPACT_ATOMS: atom_id res chain seq x y z
N MET A 1 16.49 -3.31 7.44
CA MET A 1 15.90 -2.32 6.51
C MET A 1 14.69 -1.69 7.20
N GLU A 2 14.69 -0.37 7.40
CA GLU A 2 13.65 0.36 8.16
C GLU A 2 12.22 0.10 7.65
N GLY A 3 12.03 0.10 6.32
CA GLY A 3 10.73 -0.18 5.69
C GLY A 3 10.14 -1.56 6.01
N VAL A 4 10.96 -2.61 6.17
CA VAL A 4 10.48 -3.96 6.54
C VAL A 4 9.94 -3.96 7.98
N ASN A 5 10.60 -3.22 8.88
CA ASN A 5 10.12 -3.10 10.26
C ASN A 5 8.77 -2.36 10.30
N ILE A 6 8.64 -1.25 9.57
CA ILE A 6 7.37 -0.50 9.46
C ILE A 6 6.28 -1.37 8.82
N TRP A 7 6.62 -2.12 7.76
CA TRP A 7 5.68 -3.03 7.10
C TRP A 7 5.09 -4.05 8.07
N GLU A 8 5.89 -4.65 8.95
CA GLU A 8 5.42 -5.69 9.87
C GLU A 8 4.71 -5.11 11.12
N ASN A 9 5.21 -4.00 11.65
CA ASN A 9 4.86 -3.56 13.01
C ASN A 9 3.95 -2.32 13.07
N ALA A 10 3.92 -1.48 12.03
CA ALA A 10 3.13 -0.26 12.09
C ALA A 10 1.62 -0.55 12.01
N ASN A 11 0.83 0.14 12.82
CA ASN A 11 -0.63 -0.03 12.83
C ASN A 11 -1.25 0.35 11.48
N TRP A 12 -0.73 1.41 10.84
CA TRP A 12 -1.27 1.91 9.57
C TRP A 12 -1.02 0.97 8.38
N THR A 13 -0.11 -0.01 8.50
CA THR A 13 0.16 -1.01 7.45
C THR A 13 -0.68 -2.28 7.58
N VAL A 14 -1.42 -2.45 8.68
CA VAL A 14 -2.26 -3.65 8.94
C VAL A 14 -3.27 -3.90 7.82
N GLN A 15 -3.94 -2.86 7.33
CA GLN A 15 -4.92 -3.00 6.26
C GLN A 15 -4.27 -3.51 4.97
N ALA A 16 -3.09 -2.99 4.62
CA ALA A 16 -2.35 -3.43 3.44
C ALA A 16 -1.93 -4.91 3.55
N ARG A 17 -1.41 -5.34 4.71
CA ARG A 17 -1.08 -6.75 4.99
C ARG A 17 -2.32 -7.65 4.86
N ASN A 18 -3.47 -7.21 5.37
CA ASN A 18 -4.71 -7.96 5.29
C ASN A 18 -5.23 -8.09 3.85
N ILE A 19 -5.09 -7.04 3.04
CA ILE A 19 -5.45 -7.09 1.61
C ILE A 19 -4.61 -8.14 0.88
N VAL A 20 -3.29 -8.14 1.06
CA VAL A 20 -2.40 -9.16 0.46
C VAL A 20 -2.87 -10.57 0.82
N LYS A 21 -3.12 -10.81 2.12
CA LYS A 21 -3.62 -12.10 2.63
C LYS A 21 -5.01 -12.48 2.12
N ALA A 22 -5.86 -11.51 1.81
CA ALA A 22 -7.20 -11.76 1.29
C ALA A 22 -7.16 -12.06 -0.20
N VAL A 23 -6.38 -11.30 -0.97
CA VAL A 23 -6.24 -11.46 -2.42
C VAL A 23 -5.74 -12.87 -2.78
N SER A 24 -4.84 -13.44 -1.99
CA SER A 24 -4.33 -14.79 -2.19
C SER A 24 -5.37 -15.91 -1.99
N LYS A 25 -6.50 -15.62 -1.33
CA LYS A 25 -7.55 -16.61 -1.03
C LYS A 25 -8.64 -16.72 -2.09
N PHE A 26 -8.80 -15.72 -2.95
CA PHE A 26 -9.79 -15.79 -4.02
C PHE A 26 -9.39 -16.87 -5.04
N PRO A 27 -10.33 -17.50 -5.76
CA PRO A 27 -9.97 -18.42 -6.84
C PRO A 27 -9.14 -17.75 -7.94
N GLU A 28 -8.31 -18.54 -8.63
CA GLU A 28 -7.62 -18.10 -9.84
C GLU A 28 -8.64 -17.74 -10.94
N GLY A 29 -8.32 -16.75 -11.78
CA GLY A 29 -9.24 -16.25 -12.82
C GLY A 29 -10.31 -15.25 -12.33
N THR A 30 -10.41 -15.01 -11.03
CA THR A 30 -11.32 -13.98 -10.49
C THR A 30 -10.82 -12.58 -10.83
N LYS A 31 -11.69 -11.71 -11.37
CA LYS A 31 -11.40 -10.29 -11.54
C LYS A 31 -11.45 -9.60 -10.18
N ILE A 32 -10.34 -8.99 -9.77
CA ILE A 32 -10.22 -8.24 -8.51
C ILE A 32 -10.00 -6.77 -8.84
N ILE A 33 -10.75 -5.90 -8.18
CA ILE A 33 -10.55 -4.44 -8.19
C ILE A 33 -10.19 -4.03 -6.77
N LEU A 34 -9.05 -3.36 -6.60
CA LEU A 34 -8.61 -2.83 -5.31
C LEU A 34 -8.77 -1.33 -5.31
N VAL A 35 -9.54 -0.80 -4.34
CA VAL A 35 -9.62 0.64 -4.08
C VAL A 35 -8.78 0.93 -2.85
N LEU A 36 -7.68 1.62 -3.03
CA LEU A 36 -6.68 1.86 -2.00
C LEU A 36 -6.57 3.36 -1.73
N ARG A 37 -6.41 3.71 -0.46
CA ARG A 37 -5.91 5.04 -0.10
C ARG A 37 -4.39 5.08 -0.32
N HIS A 38 -3.87 6.25 -0.68
CA HIS A 38 -2.43 6.49 -0.73
C HIS A 38 -1.73 6.06 0.58
N SER A 39 -0.44 5.71 0.46
CA SER A 39 0.43 5.41 1.60
C SER A 39 0.72 6.64 2.46
N HIS A 40 1.61 6.51 3.46
CA HIS A 40 1.97 7.58 4.38
C HIS A 40 2.53 8.83 3.65
N ARG A 41 1.87 9.96 3.82
CA ARG A 41 2.20 11.25 3.19
C ARG A 41 2.53 12.32 4.23
N ASN A 42 3.20 13.38 3.81
CA ASN A 42 3.41 14.55 4.66
C ASN A 42 2.06 15.18 5.06
N ASN A 43 2.03 15.80 6.24
CA ASN A 43 0.88 16.61 6.64
C ASN A 43 0.86 17.89 5.79
N PRO A 44 -0.33 18.37 5.38
CA PRO A 44 -0.44 19.67 4.74
C PRO A 44 0.04 20.77 5.68
N THR A 45 0.84 21.69 5.14
CA THR A 45 0.98 23.04 5.71
C THR A 45 -0.20 23.91 5.30
N GLU A 46 -0.45 25.03 6.01
CA GLU A 46 -1.60 25.92 5.75
C GLU A 46 -1.65 26.47 4.31
N SER A 47 -0.51 26.50 3.62
CA SER A 47 -0.36 27.03 2.26
C SER A 47 -0.31 25.98 1.15
N GLU A 48 -0.26 24.68 1.48
CA GLU A 48 -0.12 23.61 0.48
C GLU A 48 -1.47 23.06 0.02
N SER A 49 -1.63 22.90 -1.29
CA SER A 49 -2.77 22.17 -1.84
C SER A 49 -2.65 20.68 -1.48
N ILE A 50 -3.75 20.09 -1.00
CA ILE A 50 -3.81 18.65 -0.65
C ILE A 50 -3.36 17.75 -1.81
N HIS A 51 -3.53 18.21 -3.06
CA HIS A 51 -3.18 17.49 -4.28
C HIS A 51 -1.68 17.46 -4.57
N GLU A 52 -0.89 18.34 -3.95
CA GLU A 52 0.56 18.45 -4.15
C GLU A 52 1.35 17.65 -3.11
N LEU A 53 0.65 17.12 -2.08
CA LEU A 53 1.28 16.37 -1.00
C LEU A 53 1.89 15.06 -1.50
N LYS A 54 3.20 14.96 -1.37
CA LYS A 54 3.97 13.76 -1.70
C LYS A 54 3.94 12.73 -0.58
N LEU A 55 4.16 11.48 -0.95
CA LEU A 55 4.44 10.44 0.02
C LEU A 55 5.74 10.76 0.77
N THR A 56 5.78 10.38 2.04
CA THR A 56 7.04 10.35 2.80
C THR A 56 7.99 9.30 2.20
N PRO A 57 9.31 9.38 2.46
CA PRO A 57 10.24 8.33 2.05
C PRO A 57 9.82 6.94 2.55
N GLN A 58 9.33 6.84 3.79
CA GLN A 58 8.76 5.61 4.34
C GLN A 58 7.50 5.19 3.59
N GLY A 59 6.60 6.13 3.29
CA GLY A 59 5.40 5.88 2.50
C GLY A 59 5.70 5.28 1.12
N HIS A 60 6.73 5.77 0.44
CA HIS A 60 7.22 5.20 -0.82
C HIS A 60 7.77 3.78 -0.63
N GLN A 61 8.58 3.54 0.40
CA GLN A 61 9.10 2.19 0.68
C GLN A 61 7.97 1.19 0.93
N ILE A 62 6.97 1.56 1.74
CA ILE A 62 5.83 0.69 2.03
C ILE A 62 4.96 0.46 0.80
N ALA A 63 4.72 1.48 -0.02
CA ALA A 63 3.96 1.31 -1.28
C ALA A 63 4.67 0.31 -2.22
N LYS A 64 6.02 0.36 -2.26
CA LYS A 64 6.82 -0.60 -3.01
C LYS A 64 6.71 -2.02 -2.44
N ILE A 65 6.86 -2.19 -1.12
CA ILE A 65 6.71 -3.49 -0.45
C ILE A 65 5.32 -4.07 -0.72
N PHE A 66 4.26 -3.27 -0.56
CA PHE A 66 2.90 -3.72 -0.86
C PHE A 66 2.78 -4.27 -2.28
N GLY A 67 3.30 -3.55 -3.28
CA GLY A 67 3.29 -4.01 -4.68
C GLY A 67 4.09 -5.29 -4.91
N GLN A 68 5.18 -5.52 -4.16
CA GLN A 68 6.00 -6.74 -4.24
C GLN A 68 5.33 -7.94 -3.56
N GLU A 69 4.56 -7.71 -2.50
CA GLU A 69 3.83 -8.74 -1.76
C GLU A 69 2.52 -9.17 -2.46
N LEU A 70 2.02 -8.39 -3.41
CA LEU A 70 0.87 -8.77 -4.20
C LEU A 70 1.16 -10.03 -5.06
N PRO A 71 0.21 -10.98 -5.19
CA PRO A 71 0.44 -12.21 -5.96
C PRO A 71 0.79 -11.95 -7.43
N ILE A 72 2.00 -12.34 -7.84
CA ILE A 72 2.53 -12.14 -9.20
C ILE A 72 1.70 -12.90 -10.26
N SER A 73 1.10 -14.03 -9.88
CA SER A 73 0.24 -14.83 -10.76
C SER A 73 -1.10 -14.17 -11.10
N ARG A 74 -1.40 -12.98 -10.54
CA ARG A 74 -2.67 -12.29 -10.74
C ARG A 74 -2.48 -10.97 -11.47
N ALA A 75 -3.30 -10.76 -12.50
CA ALA A 75 -3.47 -9.46 -13.12
C ALA A 75 -4.28 -8.55 -12.18
N ILE A 76 -3.59 -7.95 -11.21
CA ILE A 76 -4.16 -6.89 -10.37
C ILE A 76 -3.99 -5.58 -11.14
N ARG A 77 -5.10 -4.93 -11.45
CA ARG A 77 -5.09 -3.60 -12.07
C ARG A 77 -5.05 -2.56 -10.95
N LEU A 78 -3.96 -1.80 -10.91
CA LEU A 78 -3.76 -0.64 -10.05
C LEU A 78 -3.99 0.64 -10.86
#